data_AF-A0A9J6ZRW0-F1
#
_entry.id   AF-A0A9J6ZRW0-F1
#
_cell.length_a   1.000
_cell.length_b   1.000
_cell.length_c   1.000
_cell.angle_alpha   90.00
_cell.angle_beta   90.00
_cell.angle_gamma   90.00
#
_symmetry.space_group_name_H-M   'P 1'
#
loop_
_entity.id
_entity.type
_entity.pdbx_description
1 polymer ?
#
loop_
_entity_poly.entity_id
_entity_poly.type
_entity_poly.pdbx_seq_one_letter_code
_entity_poly.pdbx_strand_id
1 'polypeptide(L)'
;METIGQIIRNKRESLGLLLRQVAASLDIDPAILSKIERNERRPNKELILKLSETLDIDKEELLAQYISDKIAYDIADENCADRVLKLAEKKVQYLKTHSVSN
;
A
#
# COMPACT_ATOMS: atom_id res chain seq x y z
N MET A 1 -6.95 6.28 11.14
CA MET A 1 -6.22 6.37 9.86
C MET A 1 -7.02 5.60 8.83
N GLU A 2 -7.06 6.07 7.59
CA GLU A 2 -7.66 5.30 6.50
C GLU A 2 -6.74 4.14 6.14
N THR A 3 -7.30 2.97 5.80
CA THR A 3 -6.53 1.86 5.24
C THR A 3 -6.25 2.14 3.77
N ILE A 4 -5.25 1.47 3.20
CA ILE A 4 -4.99 1.58 1.77
C ILE A 4 -6.21 1.22 0.91
N GLY A 5 -7.01 0.24 1.34
CA GLY A 5 -8.26 -0.14 0.66
C GLY A 5 -9.25 1.02 0.59
N GLN A 6 -9.39 1.77 1.70
CA GLN A 6 -10.27 2.94 1.76
C GLN A 6 -9.75 4.09 0.89
N ILE A 7 -8.43 4.33 0.87
CA ILE A 7 -7.80 5.34 0.00
C ILE A 7 -8.08 5.03 -1.48
N ILE A 8 -7.88 3.78 -1.90
CA ILE A 8 -8.15 3.31 -3.27
C ILE A 8 -9.62 3.53 -3.63
N ARG A 9 -10.52 3.11 -2.74
CA ARG A 9 -11.97 3.24 -2.94
C ARG A 9 -12.39 4.71 -3.09
N ASN A 10 -11.96 5.55 -2.16
CA ASN A 10 -12.33 6.97 -2.14
C ASN A 10 -11.84 7.67 -3.40
N LYS A 11 -10.59 7.40 -3.83
CA LYS A 11 -10.07 7.99 -5.06
C LYS A 11 -10.84 7.50 -6.29
N ARG A 12 -11.11 6.19 -6.40
CA ARG A 12 -11.93 5.63 -7.49
C ARG A 12 -13.30 6.30 -7.57
N GLU A 13 -14.01 6.42 -6.45
CA GLU A 13 -15.33 7.03 -6.38
C GLU A 13 -15.29 8.53 -6.70
N SER A 14 -14.25 9.25 -6.26
CA SER A 14 -14.05 10.67 -6.60
C SER A 14 -13.85 10.92 -8.10
N LEU A 15 -13.27 9.96 -8.81
CA LEU A 15 -13.10 9.98 -10.27
C LEU A 15 -14.35 9.50 -11.03
N GLY A 16 -15.41 9.10 -10.31
CA GLY A 16 -16.64 8.56 -10.92
C GLY A 16 -16.44 7.20 -11.60
N LEU A 17 -15.34 6.50 -11.32
CA LEU A 17 -14.99 5.25 -11.97
C LEU A 17 -15.76 4.07 -11.35
N LEU A 18 -16.36 3.25 -12.21
CA LEU A 18 -16.97 2.00 -11.80
C LEU A 18 -15.87 1.00 -11.42
N LEU A 19 -16.14 0.22 -10.38
CA LEU A 19 -15.25 -0.84 -9.91
C LEU A 19 -14.83 -1.80 -11.04
N ARG A 20 -15.75 -2.15 -11.95
CA ARG A 20 -15.47 -2.99 -13.13
C ARG A 20 -14.51 -2.35 -14.14
N GLN A 21 -14.50 -1.02 -14.27
CA GLN A 21 -13.61 -0.32 -15.21
C GLN A 21 -12.16 -0.36 -14.71
N VAL A 22 -11.98 -0.08 -13.42
CA VAL A 22 -10.65 -0.15 -12.78
C VAL A 22 -10.15 -1.59 -12.72
N ALA A 23 -11.01 -2.56 -12.38
CA ALA A 23 -10.60 -3.97 -12.37
C ALA A 23 -10.13 -4.43 -13.77
N ALA A 24 -10.84 -4.03 -14.83
CA ALA A 24 -10.45 -4.33 -16.20
C ALA A 24 -9.13 -3.67 -16.63
N SER A 25 -8.87 -2.41 -16.24
CA SER A 25 -7.60 -1.74 -16.57
C SER A 25 -6.40 -2.33 -15.83
N LEU A 26 -6.64 -2.99 -14.69
CA LEU A 26 -5.63 -3.66 -13.88
C LEU A 26 -5.44 -5.14 -14.25
N ASP A 27 -6.22 -5.66 -15.20
CA ASP A 27 -6.27 -7.08 -15.57
C ASP A 27 -6.56 -8.01 -14.38
N ILE A 28 -7.55 -7.64 -13.55
CA ILE A 28 -8.00 -8.43 -12.40
C ILE A 28 -9.52 -8.60 -12.38
N ASP A 29 -9.97 -9.62 -11.68
CA ASP A 29 -11.40 -9.82 -11.41
C ASP A 29 -11.96 -8.69 -10.51
N PRO A 30 -13.15 -8.13 -10.81
CA PRO A 30 -13.82 -7.13 -9.96
C PRO A 30 -13.91 -7.52 -8.48
N ALA A 31 -14.13 -8.80 -8.16
CA ALA A 31 -14.17 -9.28 -6.79
C ALA A 31 -12.82 -9.14 -6.06
N ILE A 32 -11.70 -9.20 -6.79
CA ILE A 32 -10.36 -8.94 -6.22
C ILE A 32 -10.26 -7.48 -5.80
N LEU A 33 -10.60 -6.54 -6.69
CA LEU A 33 -10.58 -5.12 -6.37
C LEU A 33 -11.55 -4.78 -5.22
N SER A 34 -12.75 -5.36 -5.24
CA SER A 34 -13.73 -5.20 -4.15
C SER A 34 -13.22 -5.69 -2.79
N LYS A 35 -12.49 -6.80 -2.75
CA LYS A 35 -11.85 -7.29 -1.51
C LYS A 35 -10.70 -6.38 -1.06
N ILE A 36 -9.94 -5.81 -2.00
CA ILE A 36 -8.88 -4.83 -1.69
C ILE A 36 -9.49 -3.57 -1.08
N GLU A 37 -10.52 -3.00 -1.71
CA GLU A 37 -11.19 -1.78 -1.24
C GLU A 37 -11.85 -1.93 0.14
N ARG A 38 -12.23 -3.17 0.51
CA ARG A 38 -12.77 -3.51 1.84
C ARG A 38 -11.71 -4.01 2.81
N ASN A 39 -10.44 -3.95 2.42
CA ASN A 39 -9.29 -4.39 3.21
C ASN A 39 -9.33 -5.88 3.62
N GLU A 40 -10.06 -6.71 2.88
CA GLU A 40 -10.16 -8.17 3.06
C GLU A 40 -9.09 -8.93 2.29
N ARG A 41 -8.43 -8.27 1.33
CA ARG A 41 -7.33 -8.83 0.56
C ARG A 41 -6.23 -7.80 0.41
N ARG A 42 -5.01 -8.15 0.81
CA ARG A 42 -3.86 -7.28 0.56
C ARG A 42 -3.44 -7.36 -0.91
N PRO A 43 -3.26 -6.21 -1.59
CA PRO A 43 -2.65 -6.17 -2.90
C PRO A 43 -1.16 -6.51 -2.82
N ASN A 44 -0.56 -6.89 -3.94
CA ASN A 44 0.90 -6.96 -4.05
C ASN A 44 1.46 -5.59 -4.50
N LYS A 45 2.79 -5.43 -4.42
CA LYS A 45 3.45 -4.16 -4.78
C LYS A 45 3.20 -3.76 -6.24
N GLU A 46 3.20 -4.71 -7.17
CA GLU A 46 2.95 -4.44 -8.59
C GLU A 46 1.56 -3.83 -8.81
N LEU A 47 0.54 -4.41 -8.16
CA LEU A 47 -0.84 -3.93 -8.25
C LEU A 47 -0.99 -2.54 -7.62
N ILE A 48 -0.27 -2.24 -6.53
CA ILE A 48 -0.22 -0.88 -5.96
C ILE A 48 0.31 0.14 -6.97
N LEU A 49 1.36 -0.21 -7.72
CA LEU A 49 1.93 0.67 -8.74
C LEU A 49 0.97 0.88 -9.93
N LYS A 50 0.24 -0.17 -10.34
CA LYS A 50 -0.79 -0.03 -11.38
C LYS A 50 -2.00 0.78 -10.90
N LEU A 51 -2.38 0.63 -9.63
CA LEU A 51 -3.47 1.38 -9.00
C LEU A 51 -3.14 2.86 -8.90
N SER A 52 -1.91 3.24 -8.52
CA SER A 52 -1.51 4.65 -8.47
C SER A 52 -1.58 5.31 -9.84
N GLU A 53 -1.16 4.61 -10.91
CA GLU A 53 -1.30 5.08 -12.29
C GLU A 53 -2.77 5.20 -12.71
N THR A 54 -3.57 4.17 -12.47
CA THR A 54 -4.98 4.12 -12.90
C THR A 54 -5.84 5.18 -12.19
N LEU A 55 -5.55 5.44 -10.92
CA LEU A 55 -6.34 6.32 -10.06
C LEU A 55 -5.71 7.71 -9.91
N ASP A 56 -4.61 8.01 -10.61
CA ASP A 56 -3.90 9.29 -10.50
C ASP A 56 -3.60 9.65 -9.03
N ILE A 57 -2.97 8.71 -8.33
CA ILE A 57 -2.45 8.87 -6.98
C ILE A 57 -0.93 8.92 -7.08
N ASP A 58 -0.29 9.78 -6.29
CA ASP A 58 1.16 9.78 -6.19
C ASP A 58 1.70 8.38 -5.84
N LYS A 59 2.68 7.92 -6.62
CA LYS A 59 3.21 6.56 -6.52
C LYS A 59 3.94 6.34 -5.21
N GLU A 60 4.70 7.33 -4.74
CA GLU A 60 5.49 7.23 -3.52
C GLU A 60 4.57 7.25 -2.31
N GLU A 61 3.55 8.11 -2.31
CA GLU A 61 2.56 8.20 -1.24
C GLU A 61 1.76 6.90 -1.11
N LEU A 62 1.20 6.38 -2.20
CA LEU A 62 0.41 5.14 -2.13
C LEU A 62 1.28 3.95 -1.71
N LEU A 63 2.54 3.91 -2.16
CA LEU A 63 3.49 2.88 -1.74
C LEU A 63 3.87 3.02 -0.25
N ALA A 64 4.03 4.25 0.24
CA ALA A 64 4.31 4.51 1.65
C ALA A 64 3.16 4.02 2.54
N GLN A 65 1.91 4.34 2.18
CA GLN A 65 0.71 3.84 2.87
C GLN A 65 0.65 2.31 2.85
N TYR A 66 0.90 1.69 1.70
CA TYR A 66 0.92 0.22 1.57
C TYR A 66 1.94 -0.45 2.52
N ILE A 67 3.16 0.08 2.55
CA ILE A 67 4.24 -0.46 3.39
C ILE A 67 3.95 -0.18 4.86
N SER A 68 3.42 1.00 5.18
CA SER A 68 3.03 1.38 6.53
C SER A 68 1.97 0.43 7.08
N ASP A 69 0.88 0.20 6.35
CA ASP A 69 -0.17 -0.75 6.73
C ASP A 69 0.43 -2.14 6.96
N LYS A 70 1.27 -2.63 6.04
CA LYS A 70 1.92 -3.93 6.18
C LYS A 70 2.73 -4.02 7.48
N ILE A 71 3.58 -3.04 7.75
CA ILE A 71 4.41 -3.02 8.97
C ILE A 71 3.54 -2.94 10.21
N ALA A 72 2.54 -2.04 10.22
CA ALA A 72 1.65 -1.84 11.36
C ALA A 72 0.93 -3.15 11.71
N TYR A 73 0.36 -3.83 10.72
CA TYR A 73 -0.27 -5.13 10.94
C TYR A 73 0.69 -6.21 11.46
N ASP A 74 1.93 -6.22 10.98
CA ASP A 74 2.92 -7.22 11.37
C ASP A 74 3.41 -7.00 12.82
N ILE A 75 3.21 -5.81 13.42
CA ILE A 75 3.74 -5.47 14.76
C ILE A 75 2.69 -4.98 15.76
N ALA A 76 1.41 -4.86 15.37
CA ALA A 76 0.38 -4.22 16.19
C ALA A 76 0.18 -4.89 17.56
N ASP A 77 0.35 -6.20 17.64
CA ASP A 77 0.17 -6.98 18.87
C ASP A 77 1.45 -7.09 19.72
N GLU A 78 2.56 -6.48 19.27
CA GLU A 78 3.85 -6.55 19.94
C GLU A 78 4.03 -5.37 20.92
N ASN A 79 4.29 -5.69 22.19
CA ASN A 79 4.59 -4.68 23.23
C ASN A 79 5.80 -3.78 22.91
N CYS A 80 6.61 -4.17 21.93
CA CYS A 80 7.82 -3.47 21.52
C CYS A 80 7.69 -2.74 20.17
N ALA A 81 6.48 -2.60 19.60
CA ALA A 81 6.24 -1.99 18.29
C ALA A 81 6.99 -0.66 18.07
N ASP A 82 6.90 0.28 19.02
CA ASP A 82 7.60 1.57 18.96
C ASP A 82 9.13 1.43 18.87
N ARG A 83 9.69 0.47 19.62
CA ARG A 83 11.13 0.20 19.61
C ARG A 83 11.54 -0.47 18.30
N VAL A 84 10.70 -1.35 17.75
CA VAL A 84 10.92 -1.99 16.44
C VAL A 84 11.01 -0.95 15.34
N LEU A 85 10.09 0.03 15.30
CA LEU A 85 10.10 1.10 14.30
C LEU A 85 11.40 1.92 14.35
N LYS A 86 11.82 2.35 15.55
CA LYS A 86 13.08 3.09 15.75
C LYS A 86 14.32 2.28 15.34
N LEU A 87 14.33 0.98 15.62
CA LEU A 87 15.43 0.10 15.20
C LEU A 87 15.43 -0.13 13.69
N ALA A 88 14.26 -0.26 13.07
CA ALA A 88 14.13 -0.42 11.63
C ALA A 88 14.65 0.82 10.87
N GLU A 89 14.29 2.02 11.33
CA GLU A 89 14.80 3.28 10.76
C GLU A 89 16.33 3.32 10.77
N LYS A 90 16.96 3.04 11.92
CA LYS A 90 18.43 2.99 12.05
C LYS A 90 19.06 1.95 11.11
N LYS A 91 18.45 0.77 10.98
CA LYS A 91 18.92 -0.27 10.06
C LYS A 91 18.83 0.17 8.61
N VAL A 92 17.74 0.84 8.19
CA VAL A 92 17.59 1.38 6.83
C VAL A 92 18.66 2.42 6.54
N GLN A 93 18.92 3.34 7.46
CA GLN A 93 19.99 4.34 7.32
C GLN A 93 21.37 3.68 7.17
N TYR A 94 21.67 2.68 8.01
CA TYR A 94 22.91 1.91 7.93
C TYR A 94 23.07 1.19 6.58
N LEU A 95 22.02 0.53 6.10
CA LEU A 95 22.04 -0.15 4.79
C LEU A 95 22.26 0.87 3.67
N LYS A 96 21.56 2.01 3.65
CA LYS A 96 21.75 3.04 2.62
C LYS A 96 23.18 3.57 2.58
N THR A 97 23.88 3.68 3.71
CA THR A 97 25.26 4.18 3.76
C THR A 97 26.31 3.11 3.43
N HIS A 98 26.00 1.82 3.61
CA HIS A 98 26.95 0.72 3.41
C HIS A 98 26.65 -0.15 2.17
N SER A 99 25.51 0.06 1.50
CA SER A 99 25.18 -0.59 0.21
C SER A 99 25.72 0.16 -1.01
N VAL A 100 26.35 1.34 -0.84
CA VAL A 100 27.00 2.10 -1.94
C VAL A 100 28.43 1.61 -2.20
N SER A 101 28.74 0.33 -1.92
CA SER A 101 30.08 -0.23 -2.08
C SER A 101 30.12 -1.61 -2.73
N ASN A 102 29.16 -1.91 -3.62
CA ASN A 102 29.28 -3.01 -4.60
C ASN A 102 28.68 -2.58 -5.93
#